data_AF-A0A2X3KHA2-F1
#
_entry.id   AF-A0A2X3KHA2-F1
#
_cell.length_a   1.000
_cell.length_b   1.000
_cell.length_c   1.000
_cell.angle_alpha   90.00
_cell.angle_beta   90.00
_cell.angle_gamma   90.00
#
_symmetry.space_group_name_H-M   'P 1'
#
loop_
_entity.id
_entity.type
_entity.pdbx_description
1 polymer ?
#
loop_
_entity_poly.entity_id
_entity_poly.type
_entity_poly.pdbx_seq_one_letter_code
_entity_poly.pdbx_strand_id
1 'polypeptide(L)'
;MLKRTNLKITSGEWMILNNNIECNNARAKAASVLNFLKKCIEANDGTFSKALAKIHILYSRSHFKFTLTHFKNIINRLKDLGLLVIEKIKNRNVYTLPKEKKSNINIKNYALINKNIGCNNFTVTKKVTKKVTKKNLMKLLI
;
A
#
# COMPACT_ATOMS: atom_id res chain seq x y z
N MET A 1 -8.40 -19.22 25.88
CA MET A 1 -7.19 -19.15 25.04
C MET A 1 -7.48 -18.23 23.86
N LEU A 2 -6.85 -17.05 23.77
CA LEU A 2 -6.98 -16.18 22.61
C LEU A 2 -6.25 -16.84 21.42
N LYS A 3 -7.02 -17.25 20.41
CA LYS A 3 -6.51 -17.86 19.18
C LYS A 3 -5.57 -16.82 18.53
N ARG A 4 -4.26 -17.11 18.47
CA ARG A 4 -3.29 -16.27 17.75
C ARG A 4 -3.61 -16.35 16.26
N THR A 5 -4.52 -15.52 15.78
CA THR A 5 -4.76 -15.35 14.35
C THR A 5 -3.52 -14.68 13.76
N ASN A 6 -2.82 -15.41 12.91
CA ASN A 6 -1.65 -14.91 12.20
C ASN A 6 -2.16 -14.05 11.04
N LEU A 7 -2.74 -12.88 11.35
CA LEU A 7 -3.18 -11.99 10.29
C LEU A 7 -1.99 -11.55 9.48
N LYS A 8 -2.10 -11.88 8.21
CA LYS A 8 -1.25 -11.41 7.15
C LYS A 8 -2.07 -10.45 6.30
N ILE A 9 -1.36 -9.57 5.63
CA ILE A 9 -1.95 -8.74 4.59
C ILE A 9 -2.42 -9.66 3.47
N THR A 10 -3.66 -9.48 3.03
CA THR A 10 -4.25 -10.30 1.96
C THR A 10 -3.66 -9.92 0.61
N SER A 11 -3.82 -10.78 -0.39
CA SER A 11 -3.40 -10.48 -1.77
C SER A 11 -4.07 -9.21 -2.30
N GLY A 12 -5.36 -9.01 -2.00
CA GLY A 12 -6.11 -7.81 -2.40
C GLY A 12 -5.56 -6.54 -1.75
N GLU A 13 -5.26 -6.57 -0.46
CA GLU A 13 -4.64 -5.44 0.25
C GLU A 13 -3.24 -5.12 -0.32
N TRP A 14 -2.44 -6.15 -0.64
CA TRP A 14 -1.15 -5.97 -1.30
C TRP A 14 -1.28 -5.34 -2.68
N MET A 15 -2.27 -5.76 -3.47
CA MET A 15 -2.55 -5.18 -4.79
C MET A 15 -2.90 -3.69 -4.68
N ILE A 16 -3.74 -3.31 -3.71
CA ILE A 16 -4.07 -1.91 -3.44
C ILE A 16 -2.82 -1.11 -3.08
N LEU A 17 -1.96 -1.63 -2.20
CA LEU A 17 -0.72 -0.96 -1.81
C LEU A 17 0.28 -0.84 -2.98
N ASN A 18 0.42 -1.89 -3.81
CA ASN A 18 1.32 -1.90 -4.96
C ASN A 18 0.89 -0.86 -6.02
N ASN A 19 -0.42 -0.76 -6.30
CA ASN A 19 -0.93 0.13 -7.33
C ASN A 19 -0.93 1.62 -6.93
N ASN A 20 -0.81 1.93 -5.64
CA ASN A 20 -0.97 3.30 -5.13
C ASN A 20 0.28 3.86 -4.41
N ILE A 21 1.33 3.05 -4.25
CA ILE A 21 2.59 3.43 -3.58
C ILE A 21 3.75 2.87 -4.39
N GLU A 22 4.40 3.74 -5.18
CA GLU A 22 5.51 3.36 -6.06
C GLU A 22 6.77 2.95 -5.28
N CYS A 23 7.09 3.67 -4.21
CA CYS A 23 8.30 3.41 -3.42
C CYS A 23 8.16 2.14 -2.58
N ASN A 24 9.03 1.15 -2.83
CA ASN A 24 9.04 -0.14 -2.12
C ASN A 24 9.18 0.02 -0.60
N ASN A 25 10.04 0.92 -0.12
CA ASN A 25 10.23 1.15 1.32
C ASN A 25 8.99 1.77 1.98
N ALA A 26 8.37 2.75 1.31
CA ALA A 26 7.11 3.34 1.79
C ALA A 26 6.00 2.28 1.84
N ARG A 27 5.95 1.40 0.84
CA ARG A 27 4.99 0.29 0.79
C ARG A 27 5.19 -0.70 1.93
N ALA A 28 6.42 -1.11 2.20
CA ALA A 28 6.75 -1.99 3.32
C ALA A 28 6.34 -1.40 4.68
N LYS A 29 6.55 -0.09 4.87
CA LYS A 29 6.09 0.63 6.07
C LYS A 29 4.58 0.68 6.18
N ALA A 30 3.88 1.03 5.09
CA ALA A 30 2.42 1.07 5.06
C ALA A 30 1.81 -0.31 5.36
N ALA A 31 2.34 -1.35 4.73
CA ALA A 31 2.01 -2.74 5.01
C ALA A 31 2.22 -3.10 6.49
N SER A 32 3.40 -2.79 7.04
CA SER A 32 3.71 -3.04 8.45
C SER A 32 2.73 -2.35 9.41
N VAL A 33 2.40 -1.08 9.16
CA VAL A 33 1.42 -0.33 9.98
C VAL A 33 0.02 -0.93 9.86
N LEU A 34 -0.42 -1.27 8.64
CA LEU A 34 -1.72 -1.91 8.42
C LEU A 34 -1.81 -3.23 9.19
N ASN A 35 -0.79 -4.08 9.07
CA ASN A 35 -0.77 -5.37 9.74
C ASN A 35 -0.81 -5.24 11.28
N PHE A 36 -0.07 -4.26 11.82
CA PHE A 36 -0.12 -3.96 13.25
C PHE A 36 -1.52 -3.53 13.69
N LEU A 37 -2.17 -2.61 12.96
CA LEU A 37 -3.51 -2.15 13.29
C LEU A 37 -4.56 -3.27 13.18
N LYS A 38 -4.47 -4.12 12.16
CA LYS A 38 -5.34 -5.32 12.01
C LYS A 38 -5.29 -6.21 13.25
N LYS A 39 -4.07 -6.51 13.74
CA LYS A 39 -3.88 -7.29 14.97
C LYS A 39 -4.49 -6.61 16.19
N CYS A 40 -4.32 -5.30 16.32
CA CYS A 40 -4.94 -4.55 17.42
C CYS A 40 -6.46 -4.56 17.35
N ILE A 41 -7.04 -4.36 16.16
CA ILE A 41 -8.49 -4.34 15.95
C ILE A 41 -9.11 -5.69 16.29
N GLU A 42 -8.52 -6.78 15.80
CA GLU A 42 -9.03 -8.12 16.12
C GLU A 42 -8.90 -8.49 17.59
N ALA A 43 -7.79 -8.13 18.22
CA ALA A 43 -7.59 -8.38 19.65
C ALA A 43 -8.56 -7.60 20.55
N ASN A 44 -9.32 -6.64 19.99
CA ASN A 44 -10.32 -5.82 20.68
C ASN A 44 -11.71 -5.99 20.01
N ASP A 45 -12.04 -7.22 19.61
CA ASP A 45 -13.37 -7.61 19.09
C ASP A 45 -13.86 -6.76 17.90
N GLY A 46 -12.94 -6.40 17.01
CA GLY A 46 -13.26 -5.71 15.75
C GLY A 46 -13.20 -4.18 15.82
N THR A 47 -12.86 -3.60 16.97
CA THR A 47 -12.67 -2.14 17.11
C THR A 47 -11.44 -1.81 17.92
N PHE A 48 -10.68 -0.79 17.52
CA PHE A 48 -9.53 -0.32 18.31
C PHE A 48 -9.69 1.18 18.59
N SER A 49 -9.69 1.59 19.86
CA SER A 49 -9.82 3.00 20.24
C SER A 49 -8.61 3.45 21.04
N LYS A 50 -7.80 4.33 20.47
CA LYS A 50 -6.63 4.90 21.16
C LYS A 50 -6.14 6.19 20.53
N ALA A 51 -5.53 7.06 21.33
CA ALA A 51 -4.88 8.27 20.83
C ALA A 51 -3.71 7.91 19.90
N LEU A 52 -3.60 8.60 18.76
CA LEU A 52 -2.60 8.35 17.72
C LEU A 52 -1.16 8.25 18.27
N ALA A 53 -0.78 9.19 19.15
CA ALA A 53 0.54 9.20 19.79
C ALA A 53 0.80 7.93 20.62
N LYS A 54 -0.20 7.42 21.34
CA LYS A 54 -0.07 6.16 22.10
C LYS A 54 0.05 4.94 21.18
N ILE A 55 -0.61 4.95 20.02
CA ILE A 55 -0.48 3.89 19.01
C ILE A 55 0.94 3.91 18.43
N HIS A 56 1.44 5.09 18.07
CA HIS A 56 2.80 5.27 17.54
C HIS A 56 3.88 4.77 18.50
N ILE A 57 3.76 5.07 19.80
CA ILE A 57 4.67 4.55 20.84
C ILE A 57 4.61 3.02 20.89
N LEU A 58 3.41 2.43 20.85
CA LEU A 58 3.25 0.97 20.85
C LEU A 58 3.87 0.32 19.62
N TYR A 59 3.63 0.88 18.44
CA TYR A 59 4.17 0.40 17.17
C TYR A 59 5.70 0.43 17.17
N SER A 60 6.29 1.56 17.56
CA SER A 60 7.73 1.80 17.51
C SER A 60 8.58 0.91 18.44
N ARG A 61 7.94 0.19 19.39
CA ARG A 61 8.62 -0.75 20.29
C ARG A 61 9.08 -2.04 19.59
N SER A 62 8.41 -2.43 18.51
CA SER A 62 8.64 -3.73 17.85
C SER A 62 8.62 -3.67 16.32
N HIS A 63 8.53 -2.47 15.75
CA HIS A 63 8.43 -2.25 14.30
C HIS A 63 9.36 -1.11 13.86
N PHE A 64 9.17 -0.61 12.63
CA PHE A 64 9.90 0.51 12.08
C PHE A 64 9.79 1.76 12.97
N LYS A 65 10.92 2.44 13.20
CA LYS A 65 10.96 3.71 13.90
C LYS A 65 10.89 4.85 12.89
N PHE A 66 9.92 5.74 13.06
CA PHE A 66 9.80 6.99 12.33
C PHE A 66 8.96 8.00 13.13
N THR A 67 8.90 9.26 12.68
CA THR A 67 8.24 10.34 13.42
C THR A 67 6.73 10.15 13.52
N LEU A 68 6.11 10.76 14.54
CA LEU A 68 4.65 10.75 14.71
C LEU A 68 3.92 11.31 13.47
N THR A 69 4.47 12.35 12.84
CA THR A 69 3.94 12.92 11.60
C THR A 69 3.94 11.91 10.46
N HIS A 70 5.04 11.17 10.27
CA HIS A 70 5.11 10.14 9.23
C HIS A 70 4.12 8.99 9.52
N PHE A 71 3.95 8.62 10.79
CA PHE A 71 2.94 7.64 11.22
C PHE A 71 1.51 8.09 10.94
N LYS A 72 1.20 9.36 11.24
CA LYS A 72 -0.08 9.97 10.89
C LYS A 72 -0.33 9.92 9.38
N ASN A 73 0.67 10.26 8.58
CA ASN A 73 0.54 10.26 7.12
C ASN A 73 0.28 8.85 6.57
N ILE A 74 0.95 7.83 7.10
CA ILE A 74 0.70 6.43 6.73
C ILE A 74 -0.75 6.04 7.09
N ILE A 75 -1.21 6.33 8.31
CA ILE A 75 -2.58 6.00 8.74
C ILE A 75 -3.63 6.69 7.87
N ASN A 76 -3.43 7.97 7.57
CA ASN A 76 -4.32 8.71 6.67
C ASN A 76 -4.31 8.09 5.27
N ARG A 77 -3.14 7.73 4.74
CA ARG A 77 -3.05 7.06 3.43
C ARG A 77 -3.77 5.71 3.42
N LEU A 78 -3.66 4.92 4.48
CA LEU A 78 -4.39 3.65 4.61
C LEU A 78 -5.91 3.87 4.64
N LYS A 79 -6.37 4.94 5.30
CA LYS A 79 -7.78 5.35 5.28
C LYS A 79 -8.22 5.74 3.88
N ASP A 80 -7.45 6.58 3.19
CA ASP A 80 -7.79 7.06 1.84
C ASP A 80 -7.85 5.92 0.82
N LEU A 81 -7.01 4.88 1.01
CA LEU A 81 -7.03 3.66 0.20
C LEU A 81 -8.19 2.69 0.54
N GLY A 82 -9.02 3.02 1.53
CA GLY A 82 -10.12 2.17 1.97
C GLY A 82 -9.66 0.91 2.72
N LEU A 83 -8.40 0.85 3.15
CA LEU A 83 -7.83 -0.28 3.90
C LEU A 83 -8.08 -0.18 5.41
N LEU A 84 -8.52 0.98 5.88
CA LEU A 84 -8.77 1.28 7.27
C LEU A 84 -9.94 2.26 7.37
N VAL A 85 -10.84 2.05 8.31
CA VAL A 85 -11.90 3.01 8.63
C VAL A 85 -11.52 3.72 9.92
N ILE A 86 -11.65 5.05 9.93
CA ILE A 86 -11.36 5.88 11.10
C ILE A 86 -12.55 6.79 11.34
N GLU A 87 -13.23 6.56 12.46
CA GLU A 87 -14.35 7.34 12.92
C GLU A 87 -13.97 8.11 14.18
N LYS A 88 -14.57 9.29 14.37
CA LYS A 88 -14.38 10.08 15.57
C LYS A 88 -15.61 9.90 16.44
N ILE A 89 -15.46 9.17 17.54
CA ILE A 89 -16.53 8.99 18.53
C ILE A 89 -16.18 9.86 19.73
N LYS A 90 -17.01 10.88 19.98
CA LYS A 90 -16.74 11.94 20.97
C LYS A 90 -15.37 12.58 20.68
N ASN A 91 -14.41 12.42 21.59
CA ASN A 91 -13.05 12.96 21.48
C ASN A 91 -11.98 11.89 21.20
N ARG A 92 -12.38 10.71 20.68
CA ARG A 92 -11.44 9.60 20.41
C ARG A 92 -11.58 9.09 18.98
N ASN A 93 -10.44 8.74 18.39
CA ASN A 93 -10.40 8.01 17.12
C ASN A 93 -10.68 6.53 17.40
N VAL A 94 -11.61 5.98 16.63
CA VAL A 94 -11.93 4.56 16.60
C VAL A 94 -11.54 4.03 15.23
N TYR A 95 -10.73 2.98 15.24
CA TYR A 95 -10.19 2.33 14.06
C TYR A 95 -10.90 0.99 13.88
N THR A 96 -11.39 0.74 12.68
CA THR A 96 -12.07 -0.51 12.31
C THR A 96 -11.59 -0.98 10.95
N LEU A 97 -11.77 -2.27 10.66
CA LEU A 97 -11.54 -2.78 9.30
C LEU A 97 -12.76 -2.47 8.43
N PRO A 98 -12.55 -2.14 7.15
CA PRO A 98 -13.66 -1.99 6.21
C PRO A 98 -14.46 -3.30 6.21
N LYS A 99 -15.78 -3.19 6.34
CA LYS A 99 -16.65 -4.34 6.09
C LYS A 99 -16.42 -4.75 4.65
N GLU A 100 -16.25 -6.05 4.39
CA GLU A 100 -16.26 -6.56 3.03
C GLU A 100 -17.51 -6.03 2.36
N LYS A 101 -17.35 -5.15 1.37
CA LYS A 101 -18.45 -4.89 0.47
C LYS A 101 -18.71 -6.24 -0.17
N LYS A 102 -19.87 -6.85 0.11
CA LYS A 102 -20.45 -7.86 -0.78
C LYS A 102 -20.62 -7.15 -2.11
N SER A 103 -19.55 -7.15 -2.90
CA SER A 103 -19.62 -6.71 -4.26
C SER A 103 -20.53 -7.74 -4.92
N ASN A 104 -21.76 -7.34 -5.26
CA ASN A 104 -22.54 -8.02 -6.27
C ASN A 104 -21.77 -7.88 -7.59
N ILE A 105 -20.64 -8.57 -7.68
CA ILE A 105 -19.92 -8.76 -8.92
C ILE A 105 -20.84 -9.67 -9.72
N ASN A 106 -21.61 -9.07 -10.61
CA ASN A 106 -22.16 -9.81 -11.72
C ASN A 106 -20.95 -10.27 -12.55
N ILE A 107 -20.52 -11.52 -12.32
CA ILE A 107 -19.29 -12.14 -12.87
C ILE A 107 -19.24 -12.04 -14.41
N LYS A 108 -20.37 -11.77 -15.07
CA LYS A 108 -20.47 -11.56 -16.52
C LYS A 108 -19.64 -10.38 -17.06
N ASN A 109 -19.32 -9.35 -16.26
CA ASN A 109 -18.61 -8.17 -16.77
C ASN A 109 -17.07 -8.22 -16.66
N TYR A 110 -16.49 -9.13 -15.86
CA TYR A 110 -15.02 -9.23 -15.75
C TYR A 110 -14.38 -9.92 -16.96
N ALA A 111 -15.14 -10.72 -17.71
CA ALA A 111 -14.66 -11.32 -18.96
C ALA A 111 -14.60 -10.32 -20.14
N LEU A 112 -15.34 -9.20 -20.08
CA LEU A 112 -15.39 -8.18 -21.14
C LEU A 112 -14.29 -7.12 -21.01
N ILE A 113 -13.85 -6.81 -19.79
CA ILE A 113 -12.77 -5.82 -19.57
C ILE A 113 -11.41 -6.39 -20.00
N ASN A 114 -11.19 -7.71 -19.88
CA ASN A 114 -9.94 -8.36 -20.29
C ASN A 114 -9.87 -8.76 -21.78
N LYS A 115 -10.92 -8.50 -22.59
CA LYS A 115 -10.87 -8.69 -24.05
C LYS A 115 -10.59 -7.41 -24.84
N ASN A 116 -10.64 -6.23 -24.20
CA ASN A 116 -10.47 -4.94 -24.87
C ASN A 116 -9.24 -4.13 -24.45
N ILE A 117 -8.35 -4.66 -23.60
CA ILE A 117 -6.96 -4.17 -23.56
C ILE A 117 -6.21 -4.91 -24.66
N GLY A 118 -6.52 -4.53 -25.90
CA GLY A 118 -5.68 -4.81 -27.03
C GLY A 118 -4.30 -4.25 -26.75
N CYS A 119 -3.29 -5.10 -26.95
CA CYS A 119 -1.89 -4.78 -26.87
C CYS A 119 -1.55 -3.73 -27.95
N ASN A 120 -1.78 -2.44 -27.70
CA ASN A 120 -1.41 -1.33 -28.60
C ASN A 120 -1.24 -0.05 -27.77
N ASN A 121 -0.05 0.11 -27.19
CA ASN A 121 0.72 1.35 -27.05
C ASN A 121 1.77 1.19 -25.94
N PHE A 122 2.64 0.19 -26.11
CA PHE A 122 3.99 0.24 -25.55
C PHE A 122 4.88 1.02 -26.53
N THR A 123 4.83 2.35 -26.52
CA THR A 123 5.96 3.13 -27.03
C THR A 123 6.99 3.27 -25.91
N VAL A 124 7.95 2.37 -26.00
CA VAL A 124 9.24 2.39 -25.31
C VAL A 124 9.95 3.72 -25.59
N THR A 125 10.12 4.60 -24.61
CA THR A 125 11.22 5.57 -24.65
C THR A 125 12.43 4.95 -23.96
N LYS A 126 13.24 4.24 -24.75
CA LYS A 126 14.61 3.86 -24.37
C LYS A 126 15.37 5.15 -24.04
N LYS A 127 15.76 5.33 -22.78
CA LYS A 127 16.85 6.26 -22.44
C LYS A 127 18.12 5.70 -23.08
N VAL A 128 18.54 6.28 -24.20
CA VAL A 128 19.78 5.93 -24.89
C VAL A 128 20.95 6.38 -24.03
N THR A 129 21.63 5.45 -23.37
CA THR A 129 23.01 5.65 -22.91
C THR A 129 23.93 5.43 -24.11
N LYS A 130 24.45 6.53 -24.70
CA LYS A 130 25.52 6.45 -25.70
C LYS A 130 26.77 5.90 -25.03
N LYS A 131 27.10 4.64 -25.32
CA LYS A 131 28.42 4.06 -25.06
C LYS A 131 29.36 4.58 -26.15
N VAL A 132 30.32 5.42 -25.77
CA VAL A 132 31.35 5.93 -26.68
C VAL A 132 32.34 4.80 -26.95
N THR A 133 32.46 4.39 -28.22
CA THR A 133 33.61 3.60 -28.69
C THR A 133 34.21 4.29 -29.91
N LYS A 134 35.47 4.69 -29.72
CA LYS A 134 36.37 5.38 -30.65
C LYS A 134 36.91 4.38 -31.66
N LYS A 135 36.62 4.51 -32.96
CA LYS A 135 37.47 3.93 -34.01
C LYS A 135 37.23 4.57 -35.40
N ASN A 136 38.32 5.10 -35.94
CA ASN A 136 38.63 5.39 -37.34
C ASN A 136 37.94 6.58 -38.03
N LEU A 137 38.47 7.77 -37.76
CA LEU A 137 38.53 8.86 -38.72
C LEU A 137 39.68 8.55 -39.71
N MET A 138 39.36 7.95 -40.86
CA MET A 138 40.27 7.98 -42.01
C MET A 138 39.46 7.98 -43.30
N LYS A 139 39.11 9.19 -43.73
CA LYS A 139 38.96 9.59 -45.14
C LYS A 139 38.47 11.04 -45.17
N LEU A 140 39.41 11.98 -45.28
CA LEU A 140 39.43 13.09 -46.23
C LEU A 140 40.57 14.05 -45.83
N LEU A 141 41.16 14.71 -46.84
CA LEU A 141 42.45 15.42 -46.90
C LEU A 141 43.51 14.46 -47.47
N ILE A 142 43.88 14.50 -48.76
CA ILE A 142 43.80 15.54 -49.81
C ILE A 142 43.52 14.84 -51.15
#